data_AF-A0A821M8I2-F1
#
_entry.id   AF-A0A821M8I2-F1
#
_cell.length_a   1.000
_cell.length_b   1.000
_cell.length_c   1.000
_cell.angle_alpha   90.00
_cell.angle_beta   90.00
_cell.angle_gamma   90.00
#
_symmetry.space_group_name_H-M   'P 1'
#
loop_
_entity.id
_entity.type
_entity.pdbx_description
1 polymer ?
#
loop_
_entity_poly.entity_id
_entity_poly.type
_entity_poly.pdbx_seq_one_letter_code
_entity_poly.pdbx_strand_id
1 'polypeptide(L)' 'NLPDDEPTMATTYERLAETYTHLRRFDAAIDAYLRAIEQLSKTLPSDHADIQKLQTKIQNVLSC' A
#
# COMPACT_ATOMS: atom_id res chain seq x y z
N ASN A 1 17.34 10.77 20.12
CA ASN A 1 16.13 10.60 19.30
C ASN A 1 16.50 9.95 17.98
N LEU A 2 16.54 8.62 17.97
CA LEU A 2 16.42 7.86 16.72
C LEU A 2 14.94 7.96 16.32
N PRO A 3 14.60 8.25 15.06
CA PRO A 3 13.22 8.22 14.62
C PRO A 3 12.73 6.77 14.73
N ASP A 4 11.47 6.60 15.10
CA ASP A 4 10.77 5.32 15.12
C ASP A 4 10.78 4.69 13.72
N ASP A 5 11.85 3.99 13.37
CA ASP A 5 11.96 3.12 12.19
C ASP A 5 11.15 1.82 12.38
N GLU A 6 10.10 1.85 13.21
CA GLU A 6 9.16 0.74 13.26
C GLU A 6 8.24 0.87 12.03
N PRO A 7 8.28 -0.07 11.08
CA PRO A 7 7.44 -0.01 9.89
C PRO A 7 5.97 0.03 10.32
N THR A 8 5.28 1.10 9.94
CA THR A 8 3.83 1.21 10.17
C THR A 8 3.10 0.03 9.52
N MET A 9 1.91 -0.30 10.03
CA MET A 9 1.09 -1.34 9.42
C MET A 9 0.82 -1.08 7.92
N ALA A 10 0.67 0.18 7.51
CA ALA A 10 0.50 0.56 6.10
C ALA A 10 1.72 0.17 5.25
N THR A 11 2.93 0.46 5.74
CA THR A 11 4.19 0.09 5.06
C THR A 11 4.35 -1.44 4.95
N THR A 12 3.91 -2.19 5.95
CA THR A 12 3.93 -3.66 5.92
C THR A 12 3.01 -4.21 4.83
N TYR A 13 1.78 -3.68 4.73
CA TYR A 13 0.85 -4.06 3.68
C TYR A 13 1.32 -3.65 2.27
N GLU A 14 1.95 -2.48 2.12
CA GLU A 14 2.56 -2.05 0.84
C GLU A 14 3.62 -3.06 0.37
N ARG A 15 4.54 -3.47 1.24
CA ARG A 15 5.59 -4.46 0.90
C ARG A 15 5.02 -5.84 0.57
N LEU A 16 3.95 -6.25 1.26
CA LEU A 16 3.24 -7.49 0.96
C LEU A 16 2.60 -7.43 -0.42
N ALA A 17 1.98 -6.31 -0.77
CA ALA A 17 1.38 -6.08 -2.08
C ALA A 17 2.42 -6.11 -3.21
N GLU A 18 3.59 -5.49 -3.01
CA GLU A 18 4.73 -5.57 -3.94
C GLU A 18 5.21 -7.01 -4.12
N THR A 19 5.33 -7.76 -3.02
CA THR A 19 5.70 -9.19 -3.07
C THR A 19 4.68 -10.00 -3.87
N TYR A 20 3.39 -9.80 -3.65
CA TYR A 20 2.34 -10.47 -4.43
C TYR A 20 2.33 -10.05 -5.89
N THR A 21 2.66 -8.79 -6.20
CA THR A 21 2.80 -8.30 -7.58
C THR A 21 3.92 -9.06 -8.29
N HIS A 22 5.09 -9.22 -7.65
CA HIS A 22 6.20 -10.00 -8.19
C HIS A 22 5.87 -11.48 -8.39
N LEU A 23 5.00 -12.04 -7.55
CA LEU A 23 4.49 -13.40 -7.69
C LEU A 23 3.32 -13.53 -8.68
N ARG A 24 2.93 -12.45 -9.37
CA ARG A 24 1.76 -12.37 -10.27
C ARG A 24 0.43 -12.76 -9.60
N ARG A 25 0.35 -12.60 -8.28
CA ARG A 25 -0.86 -12.82 -7.47
C ARG A 25 -1.61 -11.50 -7.33
N PHE A 26 -2.16 -11.01 -8.44
CA PHE A 26 -2.67 -9.64 -8.54
C PHE A 26 -3.84 -9.33 -7.60
N ASP A 27 -4.79 -10.26 -7.43
CA ASP A 27 -5.90 -10.07 -6.49
C ASP A 27 -5.40 -9.86 -5.05
N ALA A 28 -4.41 -10.65 -4.64
CA ALA A 28 -3.80 -10.53 -3.31
C ALA A 28 -2.97 -9.24 -3.16
N ALA A 29 -2.33 -8.78 -4.25
CA ALA A 29 -1.63 -7.51 -4.26
C ALA A 29 -2.60 -6.33 -4.09
N ILE A 30 -3.74 -6.36 -4.79
CA ILE A 30 -4.78 -5.32 -4.69
C ILE A 30 -5.37 -5.29 -3.27
N ASP A 31 -5.73 -6.45 -2.68
CA ASP A 31 -6.24 -6.50 -1.30
C ASP A 31 -5.25 -5.90 -0.30
N ALA A 32 -3.96 -6.24 -0.44
CA ALA A 32 -2.91 -5.69 0.42
C ALA A 32 -2.75 -4.17 0.26
N TYR A 33 -2.78 -3.62 -0.96
CA TYR A 33 -2.75 -2.16 -1.16
C TYR A 33 -3.99 -1.47 -0.57
N LEU A 34 -5.17 -2.06 -0.70
CA LEU A 34 -6.40 -1.51 -0.11
C LEU A 34 -6.33 -1.47 1.43
N ARG A 35 -5.77 -2.51 2.07
CA ARG A 35 -5.53 -2.50 3.53
C ARG A 35 -4.52 -1.43 3.95
N ALA A 36 -3.49 -1.17 3.14
CA ALA A 36 -2.57 -0.07 3.39
C ALA A 36 -3.30 1.30 3.33
N ILE A 37 -4.14 1.50 2.32
CA ILE A 37 -4.97 2.72 2.19
C ILE A 37 -5.93 2.85 3.38
N GLU A 38 -6.57 1.77 3.84
CA GLU A 38 -7.46 1.79 4.99
C GLU A 38 -6.74 2.27 6.26
N GLN A 39 -5.50 1.83 6.50
CA GLN A 39 -4.74 2.32 7.66
C GLN A 39 -4.39 3.81 7.54
N LEU A 40 -3.95 4.25 6.36
CA LEU A 40 -3.60 5.65 6.12
C LEU A 40 -4.83 6.57 6.20
N SER A 41 -5.98 6.11 5.74
CA SER A 41 -7.24 6.89 5.73
C SER A 41 -7.79 7.19 7.12
N LYS A 42 -7.27 6.55 8.17
CA LYS A 42 -7.64 6.85 9.57
C LYS A 42 -7.03 8.17 10.06
N THR A 43 -5.91 8.57 9.48
CA THR A 43 -5.12 9.73 9.96
C THR A 43 -4.86 10.76 8.87
N LEU A 44 -4.96 10.36 7.59
CA LEU A 44 -4.66 11.19 6.44
C LEU A 44 -5.91 11.41 5.58
N PRO A 45 -6.04 12.60 4.96
CA PRO A 45 -7.10 12.85 3.98
C PRO A 45 -6.88 12.02 2.71
N SER A 46 -7.95 11.74 1.96
CA SER A 46 -7.92 10.86 0.79
C SER A 46 -7.05 11.36 -0.37
N ASP A 47 -6.76 12.66 -0.42
CA ASP A 47 -5.90 13.30 -1.41
C ASP A 47 -4.41 13.32 -1.00
N HIS A 48 -4.07 12.77 0.16
CA HIS A 48 -2.70 12.68 0.63
C HIS A 48 -1.81 11.89 -0.33
N ALA A 49 -0.57 12.36 -0.53
CA ALA A 49 0.38 11.78 -1.48
C ALA A 49 0.62 10.27 -1.26
N ASP A 50 0.69 9.82 -0.01
CA ASP A 50 0.87 8.40 0.30
C ASP A 50 -0.31 7.53 -0.16
N ILE A 51 -1.55 8.01 -0.03
CA ILE A 51 -2.74 7.31 -0.52
C ILE A 51 -2.75 7.30 -2.06
N GLN A 52 -2.43 8.43 -2.69
CA GLN A 52 -2.35 8.53 -4.16
C GLN A 52 -1.29 7.60 -4.75
N LYS A 53 -0.14 7.44 -4.06
CA LYS A 53 0.91 6.50 -4.44
C LYS A 53 0.39 5.06 -4.46
N LEU A 54 -0.34 4.64 -3.43
CA LEU A 54 -0.92 3.29 -3.36
C LEU A 54 -1.99 3.08 -4.43
N GLN A 55 -2.82 4.07 -4.71
CA GLN A 55 -3.82 4.02 -5.79
C GLN A 55 -3.15 3.86 -7.17
N THR A 56 -2.06 4.58 -7.42
CA THR A 56 -1.26 4.42 -8.66
C THR A 56 -0.68 3.00 -8.77
N LYS A 57 -0.19 2.43 -7.66
CA LYS A 57 0.30 1.04 -7.64
C LYS A 57 -0.82 0.03 -7.96
N ILE A 58 -2.03 0.24 -7.44
CA ILE A 58 -3.20 -0.59 -7.80
C ILE A 58 -3.50 -0.48 -9.31
N GLN A 59 -3.49 0.72 -9.87
CA GLN A 59 -3.70 0.92 -11.32
C GLN A 59 -2.65 0.19 -12.16
N ASN A 60 -1.39 0.19 -11.73
CA ASN A 60 -0.32 -0.54 -12.40
C ASN A 60 -0.56 -2.05 -12.36
N VAL A 61 -0.98 -2.60 -11.20
CA VAL A 61 -1.32 -4.02 -11.06
C VAL A 61 -2.49 -4.41 -11.97
N LEU A 62 -3.51 -3.55 -12.08
CA LEU A 62 -4.67 -3.76 -12.96
C LEU A 62 -4.34 -3.64 -14.46
N SER A 63 -3.20 -3.05 -14.80
CA SER A 63 -2.74 -2.88 -16.18
C SER A 63 -1.81 -4.00 -16.67
N CYS A 64 -1.50 -5.00 -15.82
CA CYS A 64 -0.63 -6.15 -16.11
C CYS A 64 -1.40 -7.38 -16.58
#